data_AF-A0A8T5U0A3-F1
#
_entry.id   AF-A0A8T5U0A3-F1
#
_cell.length_a   1.000
_cell.length_b   1.000
_cell.length_c   1.000
_cell.angle_alpha   90.00
_cell.angle_beta   90.00
_cell.angle_gamma   90.00
#
_symmetry.space_group_name_H-M   'P 1'
#
loop_
_entity.id
_entity.type
_entity.pdbx_description
1 polymer ?
#
loop_
_entity_poly.entity_id
_entity_poly.type
_entity_poly.pdbx_seq_one_letter_code
_entity_poly.pdbx_strand_id
1 'polypeptide(L)'
;MNGSPKGNQSVTMQYILYIKKKHPEHEYNIVNVAQTIKKIENDEKRFGDIINQIQESDGVIWGFPLYVMLVCSQYKRFIELISERNAEAVFENKYTIVISTSIHFYDHTAQNYMQSICDDLKMKYVGNFPADSWDLLWPKRRARWLSFVEEFINHIENNFPTSKHYAPLNKRAFNYNPGKIIDESKKIDTHGKKILVLSDETKEGTNLGNMLKRFRDSFSTEIEILNINDVDIKGGCISCLQCGYDHKCSYIGKDGFIEFWENIVMTSDILIFAGVIKDRYLSSRWKMALDRAFYMTHTPTLIGKQMGYIISGPLSQIPNLTEMFQGHIELQGSNLVDIITDEFGTSEEIDALLHDFARRLVTFSKADYIKPLTFLGEGGRKIFRDDIYGRNRFVFMADHEYYEKHGFYDTFPQNDERAKKLNEKLIPLIKIDKVRNKMNMKQEFLRPFLKVLEDPNK
;
A
#
# COMPACT_ATOMS: atom_id res chain seq x y z
N MET A 1 -21.94 -1.43 -2.10
CA MET A 1 -20.98 -0.59 -2.85
C MET A 1 -19.89 -1.46 -3.47
N ASN A 2 -19.83 -1.55 -4.80
CA ASN A 2 -18.81 -2.35 -5.51
C ASN A 2 -17.61 -1.48 -5.94
N GLY A 3 -16.50 -1.69 -5.26
CA GLY A 3 -15.20 -1.08 -5.48
C GLY A 3 -14.29 -1.78 -6.48
N SER A 4 -14.81 -2.75 -7.25
CA SER A 4 -14.03 -3.40 -8.31
C SER A 4 -14.08 -2.64 -9.64
N PRO A 5 -12.94 -2.34 -10.27
CA PRO A 5 -12.91 -1.85 -11.65
C PRO A 5 -13.51 -2.84 -12.67
N LYS A 6 -13.55 -4.14 -12.34
CA LYS A 6 -14.20 -5.19 -13.17
C LYS A 6 -15.74 -5.18 -13.09
N GLY A 7 -16.35 -4.32 -12.27
CA GLY A 7 -17.79 -4.32 -12.03
C GLY A 7 -18.28 -5.69 -11.55
N ASN A 8 -19.35 -6.21 -12.16
CA ASN A 8 -20.02 -7.45 -11.77
C ASN A 8 -19.17 -8.73 -11.99
N GLN A 9 -18.10 -8.65 -12.79
CA GLN A 9 -17.23 -9.79 -13.10
C GLN A 9 -16.13 -10.01 -12.07
N SER A 10 -16.13 -9.27 -10.96
CA SER A 10 -15.10 -9.43 -9.92
C SER A 10 -15.35 -10.65 -9.05
N VAL A 11 -14.26 -11.18 -8.48
CA VAL A 11 -14.32 -12.25 -7.47
C VAL A 11 -15.11 -11.78 -6.25
N THR A 12 -14.89 -10.55 -5.78
CA THR A 12 -15.65 -9.96 -4.66
C THR A 12 -17.16 -9.98 -4.90
N MET A 13 -17.59 -9.67 -6.14
CA MET A 13 -19.01 -9.70 -6.47
C MET A 13 -19.59 -11.12 -6.43
N GLN A 14 -18.78 -12.16 -6.64
CA GLN A 14 -19.26 -13.53 -6.47
C GLN A 14 -19.63 -13.84 -5.01
N TYR A 15 -18.99 -13.19 -4.02
CA TYR A 15 -19.38 -13.33 -2.61
C TYR A 15 -20.74 -12.67 -2.34
N ILE A 16 -20.98 -11.50 -2.92
CA ILE A 16 -22.26 -10.79 -2.80
C ILE A 16 -23.37 -11.57 -3.50
N LEU A 17 -23.13 -12.06 -4.71
CA LEU A 17 -24.08 -12.90 -5.45
C LEU A 17 -24.36 -14.23 -4.75
N TYR A 18 -23.37 -14.79 -4.05
CA TYR A 18 -23.55 -15.98 -3.23
C TYR A 18 -24.52 -15.71 -2.07
N ILE A 19 -24.36 -14.59 -1.36
CA ILE A 19 -25.28 -14.19 -0.28
C ILE A 19 -26.68 -13.91 -0.81
N LYS A 20 -26.82 -13.18 -1.92
CA LYS A 20 -28.13 -12.94 -2.53
C LYS A 20 -28.90 -14.23 -2.85
N LYS A 21 -28.20 -15.32 -3.17
CA LYS A 21 -28.81 -16.64 -3.37
C LYS A 21 -29.17 -17.36 -2.07
N LYS A 22 -28.46 -17.06 -0.98
CA LYS A 22 -28.68 -17.68 0.34
C LYS A 22 -29.71 -16.95 1.18
N HIS A 23 -29.84 -15.65 1.00
CA HIS A 23 -30.81 -14.78 1.65
C HIS A 23 -31.64 -14.02 0.60
N PRO A 24 -32.47 -14.71 -0.21
CA PRO A 24 -33.29 -14.07 -1.23
C PRO A 24 -34.40 -13.15 -0.65
N GLU A 25 -34.66 -13.22 0.65
CA GLU A 25 -35.62 -12.40 1.39
C GLU A 25 -35.24 -10.92 1.47
N HIS A 26 -33.97 -10.57 1.26
CA HIS A 26 -33.50 -9.18 1.31
C HIS A 26 -33.35 -8.54 -0.08
N GLU A 27 -33.47 -7.21 -0.13
CA GLU A 27 -33.17 -6.43 -1.33
C GLU A 27 -31.67 -6.11 -1.42
N TYR A 28 -31.10 -6.22 -2.62
CA TYR A 28 -29.67 -5.96 -2.86
C TYR A 28 -29.48 -4.95 -4.00
N ASN A 29 -29.15 -3.72 -3.63
CA ASN A 29 -28.82 -2.64 -4.56
C ASN A 29 -27.30 -2.57 -4.79
N ILE A 30 -26.86 -3.02 -5.98
CA ILE A 30 -25.44 -3.09 -6.34
C ILE A 30 -25.06 -1.86 -7.17
N VAL A 31 -24.26 -0.98 -6.56
CA VAL A 31 -23.69 0.20 -7.24
C VAL A 31 -22.24 -0.07 -7.65
N ASN A 32 -21.96 -0.05 -8.96
CA ASN A 32 -20.62 -0.24 -9.54
C ASN A 32 -19.79 1.05 -9.50
N VAL A 33 -19.38 1.44 -8.29
CA VAL A 33 -18.69 2.70 -7.99
C VAL A 33 -17.37 2.82 -8.75
N ALA A 34 -16.44 1.88 -8.53
CA ALA A 34 -15.10 1.98 -9.10
C ALA A 34 -15.11 1.94 -10.64
N GLN A 35 -15.94 1.08 -11.24
CA GLN A 35 -16.05 0.97 -12.70
C GLN A 35 -16.61 2.25 -13.34
N THR A 36 -17.46 3.00 -12.63
CA THR A 36 -18.16 4.17 -13.19
C THR A 36 -17.72 5.50 -12.58
N ILE A 37 -16.59 5.53 -11.88
CA ILE A 37 -16.13 6.69 -11.10
C ILE A 37 -16.13 8.00 -11.91
N LYS A 38 -15.64 7.98 -13.15
CA LYS A 38 -15.61 9.18 -13.99
C LYS A 38 -17.00 9.77 -14.24
N LYS A 39 -18.01 8.91 -14.37
CA LYS A 39 -19.40 9.36 -14.55
C LYS A 39 -19.91 9.94 -13.23
N ILE A 40 -19.63 9.29 -12.11
CA ILE A 40 -20.06 9.74 -10.77
C ILE A 40 -19.43 11.09 -10.41
N GLU A 41 -18.15 11.27 -10.76
CA GLU A 41 -17.43 12.52 -10.52
C GLU A 41 -17.95 13.67 -11.38
N ASN A 42 -18.27 13.45 -12.65
CA ASN A 42 -18.70 14.53 -13.55
C ASN A 42 -20.22 14.76 -13.60
N ASP A 43 -21.00 13.96 -12.88
CA ASP A 43 -22.47 14.03 -12.86
C ASP A 43 -22.96 14.07 -11.41
N GLU A 44 -23.31 15.27 -10.94
CA GLU A 44 -23.83 15.49 -9.58
C GLU A 44 -25.12 14.71 -9.32
N LYS A 45 -26.00 14.60 -10.32
CA LYS A 45 -27.24 13.83 -10.19
C LYS A 45 -26.93 12.37 -9.95
N ARG A 46 -26.02 11.79 -10.74
CA ARG A 46 -25.62 10.38 -10.58
C ARG A 46 -24.99 10.11 -9.22
N PHE A 47 -24.21 11.04 -8.68
CA PHE A 47 -23.72 10.93 -7.30
C PHE A 47 -24.87 11.01 -6.29
N GLY A 48 -25.76 11.99 -6.43
CA GLY A 48 -26.95 12.15 -5.59
C GLY A 48 -27.84 10.89 -5.58
N ASP A 49 -28.06 10.25 -6.73
CA ASP A 49 -28.82 9.01 -6.85
C ASP A 49 -28.18 7.85 -6.06
N ILE A 50 -26.85 7.81 -5.96
CA ILE A 50 -26.12 6.83 -5.15
C ILE A 50 -26.27 7.15 -3.65
N ILE A 51 -26.15 8.42 -3.28
CA ILE A 51 -26.33 8.88 -1.90
C ILE A 51 -27.75 8.59 -1.42
N ASN A 52 -28.78 8.83 -2.24
CA ASN A 52 -30.17 8.51 -1.92
C ASN A 52 -30.37 7.00 -1.68
N GLN A 53 -29.79 6.13 -2.52
CA GLN A 53 -29.85 4.68 -2.31
C GLN A 53 -29.20 4.26 -0.99
N ILE A 54 -28.13 4.92 -0.56
CA ILE A 54 -27.50 4.66 0.75
C ILE A 54 -28.42 5.13 1.88
N GLN A 55 -29.02 6.31 1.73
CA GLN A 55 -29.96 6.86 2.71
C GLN A 55 -31.16 5.94 2.94
N GLU A 56 -31.68 5.33 1.88
CA GLU A 56 -32.82 4.41 1.93
C GLU A 56 -32.46 3.00 2.43
N SER A 57 -31.18 2.63 2.45
CA SER A 57 -30.73 1.28 2.87
C SER A 57 -30.67 1.10 4.40
N ASP A 58 -30.93 -0.11 4.90
CA ASP A 58 -30.72 -0.46 6.31
C ASP A 58 -29.23 -0.71 6.65
N GLY A 59 -28.46 -1.13 5.65
CA GLY A 59 -27.04 -1.40 5.79
C GLY A 59 -26.27 -1.33 4.47
N VAL A 60 -24.97 -1.06 4.58
CA VAL A 60 -24.07 -0.86 3.44
C VAL A 60 -22.94 -1.88 3.48
N ILE A 61 -22.75 -2.63 2.39
CA ILE A 61 -21.59 -3.51 2.21
C ILE A 61 -20.56 -2.81 1.34
N TRP A 62 -19.34 -2.57 1.85
CA TRP A 62 -18.21 -2.11 1.05
C TRP A 62 -17.43 -3.31 0.53
N GLY A 63 -17.48 -3.55 -0.77
CA GLY A 63 -16.84 -4.72 -1.39
C GLY A 63 -15.78 -4.31 -2.40
N PHE A 64 -14.53 -4.76 -2.25
CA PHE A 64 -13.47 -4.48 -3.23
C PHE A 64 -12.41 -5.59 -3.33
N PRO A 65 -11.82 -5.83 -4.51
CA PRO A 65 -10.54 -6.52 -4.60
C PRO A 65 -9.43 -5.63 -4.03
N LEU A 66 -8.41 -6.26 -3.43
CA LEU A 66 -7.22 -5.53 -3.02
C LEU A 66 -6.43 -5.08 -4.25
N TYR A 67 -6.04 -3.80 -4.24
CA TYR A 67 -5.05 -3.18 -5.13
C TYR A 67 -3.88 -2.73 -4.28
N VAL A 68 -2.78 -2.23 -4.86
CA VAL A 68 -1.52 -1.85 -4.17
C VAL A 68 -1.73 -1.41 -2.71
N MET A 69 -1.73 -2.40 -1.80
CA MET A 69 -1.98 -2.33 -0.34
C MET A 69 -3.27 -1.59 0.13
N LEU A 70 -4.25 -1.31 -0.74
CA LEU A 70 -5.45 -0.51 -0.45
C LEU A 70 -6.61 -0.81 -1.44
N VAL A 71 -7.73 -0.10 -1.34
CA VAL A 71 -8.74 -0.01 -2.42
C VAL A 71 -8.15 0.57 -3.71
N CYS A 72 -8.75 0.31 -4.88
CA CYS A 72 -8.29 0.90 -6.13
C CYS A 72 -8.52 2.43 -6.16
N SER A 73 -7.75 3.15 -6.99
CA SER A 73 -7.79 4.61 -7.07
C SER A 73 -9.17 5.17 -7.38
N GLN A 74 -9.96 4.45 -8.20
CA GLN A 74 -11.32 4.81 -8.53
C GLN A 74 -12.24 4.78 -7.30
N TYR A 75 -12.07 3.79 -6.43
CA TYR A 75 -12.88 3.68 -5.24
C TYR A 75 -12.44 4.69 -4.17
N LYS A 76 -11.12 4.92 -4.06
CA LYS A 76 -10.56 6.01 -3.25
C LYS A 76 -11.12 7.37 -3.66
N ARG A 77 -11.23 7.64 -4.96
CA ARG A 77 -11.82 8.91 -5.44
C ARG A 77 -13.28 9.06 -5.03
N PHE A 78 -14.07 7.98 -5.05
CA PHE A 78 -15.44 8.04 -4.53
C PHE A 78 -15.49 8.40 -3.05
N ILE A 79 -14.57 7.86 -2.24
CA ILE A 79 -14.48 8.19 -0.82
C ILE A 79 -14.16 9.68 -0.63
N GLU A 80 -13.23 10.24 -1.40
CA GLU A 80 -12.96 11.68 -1.37
C GLU A 80 -14.18 12.52 -1.75
N LEU A 81 -14.94 12.10 -2.77
CA LEU A 81 -16.15 12.80 -3.21
C LEU A 81 -17.22 12.86 -2.14
N ILE A 82 -17.28 11.90 -1.20
CA ILE A 82 -18.24 11.95 -0.08
C ILE A 82 -18.01 13.23 0.72
N SER A 83 -16.76 13.52 1.11
CA SER A 83 -16.44 14.72 1.88
C SER A 83 -16.40 15.99 1.05
N GLU A 84 -15.88 15.94 -0.18
CA GLU A 84 -15.87 17.11 -1.08
C GLU A 84 -17.29 17.61 -1.38
N ARG A 85 -18.30 16.74 -1.29
CA ARG A 85 -19.71 17.06 -1.52
C ARG A 85 -20.56 17.10 -0.26
N ASN A 86 -19.95 17.06 0.93
CA ASN A 86 -20.63 17.13 2.23
C ASN A 86 -21.73 16.05 2.41
N ALA A 87 -21.48 14.82 1.94
CA ALA A 87 -22.45 13.72 1.94
C ALA A 87 -22.28 12.76 3.13
N GLU A 88 -21.41 13.06 4.09
CA GLU A 88 -21.08 12.19 5.23
C GLU A 88 -22.30 11.83 6.09
N ALA A 89 -23.21 12.79 6.30
CA ALA A 89 -24.35 12.63 7.19
C ALA A 89 -25.28 11.46 6.80
N VAL A 90 -25.30 11.08 5.52
CA VAL A 90 -26.13 9.97 5.01
C VAL A 90 -25.63 8.60 5.48
N PHE A 91 -24.35 8.49 5.85
CA PHE A 91 -23.74 7.26 6.33
C PHE A 91 -23.88 7.08 7.84
N GLU A 92 -24.15 8.16 8.59
CA GLU A 92 -24.23 8.13 10.05
C GLU A 92 -25.26 7.10 10.53
N ASN A 93 -24.86 6.26 11.48
CA ASN A 93 -25.66 5.17 12.07
C ASN A 93 -26.09 4.03 11.13
N LYS A 94 -25.70 4.02 9.85
CA LYS A 94 -25.93 2.88 8.96
C LYS A 94 -25.06 1.70 9.37
N TYR A 95 -25.62 0.50 9.44
CA TYR A 95 -24.82 -0.71 9.67
C TYR A 95 -23.93 -0.98 8.47
N THR A 96 -22.72 -1.47 8.72
CA THR A 96 -21.80 -1.77 7.63
C THR A 96 -20.88 -2.95 7.91
N ILE A 97 -20.55 -3.65 6.83
CA ILE A 97 -19.44 -4.61 6.77
C ILE A 97 -18.55 -4.30 5.58
N VAL A 98 -17.29 -4.73 5.68
CA VAL A 98 -16.33 -4.66 4.60
C VAL A 98 -15.95 -6.07 4.15
N ILE A 99 -15.95 -6.31 2.84
CA ILE A 99 -15.38 -7.53 2.26
C ILE A 99 -14.29 -7.15 1.26
N SER A 100 -13.11 -7.76 1.44
CA SER A 100 -12.06 -7.69 0.44
C SER A 100 -11.77 -9.06 -0.15
N THR A 101 -11.26 -9.09 -1.39
CA THR A 101 -10.71 -10.33 -1.97
C THR A 101 -9.28 -10.10 -2.41
N SER A 102 -8.37 -10.98 -2.01
CA SER A 102 -6.95 -10.87 -2.31
C SER A 102 -6.28 -12.26 -2.32
N ILE A 103 -4.95 -12.27 -2.26
CA ILE A 103 -4.13 -13.45 -1.96
C ILE A 103 -3.56 -13.41 -0.53
N HIS A 104 -4.19 -12.62 0.36
CA HIS A 104 -3.73 -12.26 1.70
C HIS A 104 -2.47 -11.41 1.79
N PHE A 105 -2.00 -10.88 0.66
CA PHE A 105 -0.97 -9.85 0.64
C PHE A 105 -1.56 -8.54 1.18
N TYR A 106 -1.10 -7.99 2.31
CA TYR A 106 -1.48 -6.65 2.81
C TYR A 106 -2.99 -6.34 2.77
N ASP A 107 -3.86 -7.33 2.92
CA ASP A 107 -5.31 -7.09 2.96
C ASP A 107 -5.71 -6.37 4.25
N HIS A 108 -5.02 -6.65 5.37
CA HIS A 108 -5.21 -5.95 6.64
C HIS A 108 -5.07 -4.43 6.50
N THR A 109 -4.15 -3.90 5.69
CA THR A 109 -3.99 -2.44 5.55
C THR A 109 -5.18 -1.81 4.84
N ALA A 110 -5.75 -2.49 3.85
CA ALA A 110 -6.96 -2.03 3.17
C ALA A 110 -8.21 -2.17 4.05
N GLN A 111 -8.29 -3.22 4.87
CA GLN A 111 -9.37 -3.41 5.83
C GLN A 111 -9.35 -2.34 6.92
N ASN A 112 -8.17 -2.08 7.50
CA ASN A 112 -7.97 -1.03 8.49
C ASN A 112 -8.33 0.35 7.93
N TYR A 113 -7.88 0.66 6.70
CA TYR A 113 -8.27 1.89 6.01
C TYR A 113 -9.80 2.00 5.90
N MET A 114 -10.47 0.97 5.38
CA MET A 114 -11.93 1.04 5.21
C MET A 114 -12.69 1.11 6.53
N GLN A 115 -12.24 0.41 7.58
CA GLN A 115 -12.83 0.55 8.91
C GLN A 115 -12.68 1.99 9.42
N SER A 116 -11.50 2.57 9.26
CA SER A 116 -11.23 3.93 9.73
C SER A 116 -12.04 4.99 8.97
N ILE A 117 -12.31 4.79 7.67
CA ILE A 117 -13.26 5.61 6.90
C ILE A 117 -14.69 5.43 7.41
N CYS A 118 -15.11 4.20 7.72
CA CYS A 118 -16.45 3.95 8.28
C CYS A 118 -16.63 4.59 9.66
N ASP A 119 -15.59 4.59 10.50
CA ASP A 119 -15.58 5.25 11.80
C ASP A 119 -15.68 6.79 11.67
N ASP A 120 -14.97 7.38 10.71
CA ASP A 120 -15.06 8.82 10.39
C ASP A 120 -16.46 9.20 9.89
N LEU A 121 -17.08 8.33 9.08
CA LEU A 121 -18.47 8.45 8.62
C LEU A 121 -19.50 8.09 9.71
N LYS A 122 -19.05 7.72 10.92
CA LYS A 122 -19.89 7.31 12.06
C LYS A 122 -20.87 6.17 11.73
N MET A 123 -20.46 5.25 10.86
CA MET A 123 -21.23 4.05 10.57
C MET A 123 -21.21 3.08 11.76
N LYS A 124 -22.18 2.18 11.83
CA LYS A 124 -22.19 1.05 12.77
C LYS A 124 -21.42 -0.12 12.17
N TYR A 125 -20.11 -0.11 12.36
CA TYR A 125 -19.20 -1.08 11.75
C TYR A 125 -19.25 -2.45 12.46
N VAL A 126 -19.83 -3.45 11.80
CA VAL A 126 -19.97 -4.81 12.36
C VAL A 126 -18.68 -5.61 12.24
N GLY A 127 -17.92 -5.43 11.14
CA GLY A 127 -16.66 -6.13 10.95
C GLY A 127 -16.16 -6.13 9.51
N ASN A 128 -15.07 -6.85 9.28
CA ASN A 128 -14.59 -7.17 7.94
C ASN A 128 -14.36 -8.66 7.68
N PHE A 129 -14.37 -9.00 6.40
CA PHE A 129 -14.06 -10.31 5.88
C PHE A 129 -12.96 -10.22 4.79
N PRO A 130 -11.68 -10.45 5.15
CA PRO A 130 -10.58 -10.52 4.19
C PRO A 130 -10.58 -11.89 3.52
N ALA A 131 -11.29 -12.02 2.41
CA ALA A 131 -11.41 -13.29 1.71
C ALA A 131 -10.19 -13.57 0.83
N ASP A 132 -9.78 -14.83 0.80
CA ASP A 132 -8.95 -15.31 -0.30
C ASP A 132 -9.79 -15.34 -1.58
N SER A 133 -9.16 -15.06 -2.72
CA SER A 133 -9.86 -15.04 -4.02
C SER A 133 -10.50 -16.39 -4.39
N TRP A 134 -10.10 -17.49 -3.74
CA TRP A 134 -10.57 -18.84 -4.01
C TRP A 134 -11.48 -19.40 -2.90
N ASP A 135 -11.79 -18.65 -1.82
CA ASP A 135 -12.51 -19.23 -0.67
C ASP A 135 -13.88 -19.80 -1.04
N LEU A 136 -14.62 -19.15 -1.94
CA LEU A 136 -15.94 -19.62 -2.37
C LEU A 136 -15.94 -21.03 -2.96
N LEU A 137 -14.81 -21.56 -3.42
CA LEU A 137 -14.73 -22.92 -3.95
C LEU A 137 -14.85 -23.98 -2.84
N TRP A 138 -14.64 -23.60 -1.57
CA TRP A 138 -14.53 -24.54 -0.45
C TRP A 138 -15.74 -24.47 0.48
N PRO A 139 -16.46 -25.58 0.76
CA PRO A 139 -17.67 -25.59 1.58
C PRO A 139 -17.49 -24.95 2.97
N LYS A 140 -16.41 -25.29 3.69
CA LYS A 140 -16.13 -24.74 5.03
C LYS A 140 -15.90 -23.23 4.99
N ARG A 141 -15.29 -22.71 3.92
CA ARG A 141 -14.99 -21.28 3.80
C ARG A 141 -16.22 -20.48 3.37
N ARG A 142 -17.08 -21.06 2.51
CA ARG A 142 -18.43 -20.53 2.24
C ARG A 142 -19.28 -20.43 3.50
N ALA A 143 -19.28 -21.47 4.34
CA ALA A 143 -20.00 -21.46 5.62
C ALA A 143 -19.51 -20.33 6.53
N ARG A 144 -18.19 -20.09 6.60
CA ARG A 144 -17.62 -18.97 7.37
C ARG A 144 -18.10 -17.60 6.86
N TRP A 145 -18.13 -17.40 5.54
CA TRP A 145 -18.66 -16.18 4.95
C TRP A 145 -20.15 -15.99 5.27
N LEU A 146 -20.93 -17.07 5.17
CA LEU A 146 -22.36 -17.03 5.48
C LEU A 146 -22.60 -16.64 6.93
N SER A 147 -21.93 -17.28 7.90
CA SER A 147 -22.08 -16.95 9.31
C SER A 147 -21.71 -15.51 9.64
N PHE A 148 -20.68 -14.95 8.97
CA PHE A 148 -20.32 -13.54 9.14
C PHE A 148 -21.40 -12.59 8.62
N VAL A 149 -22.05 -12.93 7.50
CA VAL A 149 -23.12 -12.09 6.93
C VAL A 149 -24.43 -12.24 7.71
N GLU A 150 -24.73 -13.43 8.21
CA GLU A 150 -25.86 -13.66 9.12
C GLU A 150 -25.69 -12.82 10.39
N GLU A 151 -24.47 -12.67 10.92
CA GLU A 151 -24.20 -11.77 12.04
C GLU A 151 -24.44 -10.28 11.70
N PHE A 152 -24.11 -9.87 10.48
CA PHE A 152 -24.42 -8.52 9.99
C PHE A 152 -25.93 -8.26 9.89
N ILE A 153 -26.68 -9.22 9.35
CA ILE A 153 -28.15 -9.15 9.28
C ILE A 153 -28.74 -9.09 10.68
N ASN A 154 -28.26 -9.95 11.59
CA ASN A 154 -28.68 -10.00 12.99
C ASN A 154 -28.47 -8.66 13.72
N HIS A 155 -27.35 -7.97 13.47
CA HIS A 155 -27.09 -6.63 14.00
C HIS A 155 -28.09 -5.59 13.52
N ILE A 156 -28.48 -5.65 12.25
CA ILE A 156 -29.50 -4.75 11.67
C ILE A 156 -30.86 -5.01 12.33
N GLU A 157 -31.31 -6.26 12.32
CA GLU A 157 -32.65 -6.64 12.81
C GLU A 157 -32.84 -6.34 14.30
N ASN A 158 -31.81 -6.62 15.10
CA ASN A 158 -31.89 -6.49 16.56
C ASN A 158 -31.28 -5.20 17.10
N ASN A 159 -30.80 -4.31 16.22
CA ASN A 159 -30.18 -3.05 16.58
C ASN A 159 -28.99 -3.17 17.56
N PHE A 160 -28.14 -4.18 17.39
CA PHE A 160 -27.00 -4.39 18.28
C PHE A 160 -25.94 -3.28 18.17
N PRO A 161 -25.26 -2.93 19.28
CA PRO A 161 -24.23 -1.91 19.26
C PRO A 161 -22.95 -2.39 18.55
N THR A 162 -22.17 -1.44 18.03
CA THR A 162 -20.86 -1.70 17.41
C THR A 162 -19.77 -0.88 18.09
N SER A 163 -18.54 -1.40 18.15
CA SER A 163 -17.38 -0.66 18.66
C SER A 163 -16.81 0.30 17.60
N LYS A 164 -16.25 1.42 18.04
CA LYS A 164 -15.41 2.31 17.21
C LYS A 164 -13.94 2.05 17.53
N HIS A 165 -13.10 1.97 16.50
CA HIS A 165 -11.68 1.64 16.66
C HIS A 165 -10.76 2.82 16.36
N TYR A 166 -11.20 3.75 15.51
CA TYR A 166 -10.42 4.90 15.09
C TYR A 166 -11.05 6.21 15.55
N ALA A 167 -10.30 7.00 16.30
CA ALA A 167 -10.68 8.37 16.64
C ALA A 167 -10.50 9.28 15.41
N PRO A 168 -11.31 10.36 15.25
CA PRO A 168 -11.14 11.33 14.18
C PRO A 168 -9.72 11.90 14.15
N LEU A 169 -9.21 12.18 12.94
CA LEU A 169 -7.88 12.77 12.77
C LEU A 169 -7.84 14.21 13.28
N ASN A 170 -6.84 14.52 14.11
CA ASN A 170 -6.59 15.87 14.57
C ASN A 170 -5.55 16.54 13.66
N LYS A 171 -5.97 17.57 12.92
CA LYS A 171 -5.06 18.39 12.12
C LYS A 171 -4.44 19.48 13.00
N ARG A 172 -3.13 19.63 12.92
CA ARG A 172 -2.41 20.72 13.60
C ARG A 172 -2.67 22.03 12.87
N ALA A 173 -3.02 23.08 13.62
CA ALA A 173 -3.04 24.45 13.11
C ALA A 173 -1.61 24.97 13.02
N PHE A 174 -0.95 24.76 11.88
CA PHE A 174 0.45 25.10 11.67
C PHE A 174 0.72 25.52 10.22
N ASN A 175 1.45 26.62 10.07
CA ASN A 175 1.96 27.10 8.79
C ASN A 175 3.48 26.98 8.81
N TYR A 176 4.00 26.13 7.94
CA TYR A 176 5.43 25.96 7.77
C TYR A 176 6.01 27.14 7.00
N ASN A 177 6.87 27.90 7.68
CA ASN A 177 7.63 29.01 7.13
C ASN A 177 9.11 28.64 7.13
N PRO A 178 9.73 28.34 5.99
CA PRO A 178 11.13 27.94 5.93
C PRO A 178 12.03 29.08 6.44
N GLY A 179 13.12 28.72 7.09
CA GLY A 179 14.11 29.66 7.59
C GLY A 179 14.95 30.30 6.49
N LYS A 180 16.07 30.92 6.89
CA LYS A 180 17.00 31.56 5.95
C LYS A 180 17.58 30.55 4.95
N ILE A 181 17.96 31.07 3.78
CA ILE A 181 18.66 30.32 2.72
C ILE A 181 19.88 29.61 3.33
N ILE A 182 20.11 28.36 2.89
CA ILE A 182 21.23 27.54 3.33
C ILE A 182 22.52 28.11 2.72
N ASP A 183 23.55 28.32 3.55
CA ASP A 183 24.87 28.73 3.09
C ASP A 183 25.41 27.74 2.03
N GLU A 184 25.99 28.23 0.94
CA GLU A 184 26.51 27.38 -0.15
C GLU A 184 27.49 26.30 0.34
N SER A 185 28.28 26.59 1.37
CA SER A 185 29.23 25.63 1.96
C SER A 185 28.58 24.46 2.71
N LYS A 186 27.28 24.55 3.02
CA LYS A 186 26.49 23.51 3.69
C LYS A 186 25.63 22.70 2.73
N LYS A 187 25.52 23.13 1.46
CA LYS A 187 24.72 22.40 0.47
C LYS A 187 25.36 21.05 0.14
N ILE A 188 24.51 20.09 -0.20
CA ILE A 188 24.89 18.71 -0.45
C ILE A 188 25.15 18.52 -1.94
N ASP A 189 26.38 18.11 -2.28
CA ASP A 189 26.73 17.65 -3.63
C ASP A 189 26.01 16.32 -3.92
N THR A 190 25.27 16.28 -5.02
CA THR A 190 24.56 15.09 -5.47
C THR A 190 25.50 14.03 -6.04
N HIS A 191 26.76 14.41 -6.33
CA HIS A 191 27.78 13.54 -6.91
C HIS A 191 27.31 12.87 -8.21
N GLY A 192 26.55 13.62 -9.02
CA GLY A 192 26.00 13.17 -10.29
C GLY A 192 24.77 12.25 -10.19
N LYS A 193 24.24 12.00 -8.99
CA LYS A 193 23.01 11.20 -8.79
C LYS A 193 21.77 11.98 -9.23
N LYS A 194 20.90 11.33 -10.00
CA LYS A 194 19.60 11.89 -10.41
C LYS A 194 18.60 11.79 -9.27
N ILE A 195 18.23 12.94 -8.69
CA ILE A 195 17.25 13.04 -7.60
C ILE A 195 15.91 13.51 -8.16
N LEU A 196 14.86 12.72 -7.95
CA LEU A 196 13.50 13.02 -8.37
C LEU A 196 12.57 13.08 -7.17
N VAL A 197 11.79 14.16 -7.10
CA VAL A 197 10.64 14.28 -6.19
C VAL A 197 9.37 14.25 -7.02
N LEU A 198 8.46 13.35 -6.67
CA LEU A 198 7.10 13.35 -7.18
C LEU A 198 6.17 13.88 -6.10
N SER A 199 5.26 14.80 -6.45
CA SER A 199 4.29 15.37 -5.50
C SER A 199 2.92 15.55 -6.13
N ASP A 200 1.84 15.51 -5.33
CA ASP A 200 0.50 15.94 -5.76
C ASP A 200 0.18 17.41 -5.39
N GLU A 201 1.11 18.10 -4.73
CA GLU A 201 1.04 19.52 -4.42
C GLU A 201 2.46 20.13 -4.45
N THR A 202 2.64 21.15 -5.29
CA THR A 202 3.93 21.84 -5.52
C THR A 202 3.83 23.36 -5.35
N LYS A 203 2.63 23.88 -5.06
CA LYS A 203 2.37 25.31 -4.98
C LYS A 203 3.06 25.92 -3.76
N GLU A 204 3.89 26.94 -3.99
CA GLU A 204 4.46 27.77 -2.93
C GLU A 204 3.36 28.41 -2.08
N GLY A 205 3.58 28.49 -0.77
CA GLY A 205 2.59 28.97 0.20
C GLY A 205 1.71 27.88 0.83
N THR A 206 1.75 26.65 0.31
CA THR A 206 1.30 25.46 1.06
C THR A 206 2.45 24.92 1.90
N ASN A 207 2.16 24.22 3.01
CA ASN A 207 3.21 23.58 3.80
C ASN A 207 4.04 22.61 2.96
N LEU A 208 3.40 21.74 2.18
CA LEU A 208 4.12 20.79 1.34
C LEU A 208 4.98 21.48 0.29
N GLY A 209 4.44 22.45 -0.46
CA GLY A 209 5.22 23.19 -1.46
C GLY A 209 6.42 23.91 -0.85
N ASN A 210 6.26 24.50 0.33
CA ASN A 210 7.36 25.12 1.07
C ASN A 210 8.40 24.09 1.53
N MET A 211 8.00 22.92 2.04
CA MET A 211 8.92 21.84 2.43
C MET A 211 9.69 21.30 1.23
N LEU A 212 9.04 21.15 0.08
CA LEU A 212 9.67 20.72 -1.16
C LEU A 212 10.71 21.71 -1.66
N LYS A 213 10.40 23.01 -1.59
CA LYS A 213 11.36 24.07 -1.89
C LYS A 213 12.56 24.00 -0.95
N ARG A 214 12.34 23.90 0.37
CA ARG A 214 13.42 23.78 1.36
C ARG A 214 14.29 22.54 1.13
N PHE A 215 13.66 21.41 0.79
CA PHE A 215 14.37 20.18 0.46
C PHE A 215 15.26 20.36 -0.77
N ARG A 216 14.76 20.96 -1.84
CA ARG A 216 15.56 21.31 -3.02
C ARG A 216 16.72 22.25 -2.70
N ASP A 217 16.48 23.27 -1.88
CA ASP A 217 17.50 24.25 -1.49
C ASP A 217 18.67 23.63 -0.69
N SER A 218 18.52 22.38 -0.22
CA SER A 218 19.58 21.64 0.47
C SER A 218 20.69 21.12 -0.46
N PHE A 219 20.45 21.07 -1.78
CA PHE A 219 21.39 20.52 -2.75
C PHE A 219 22.19 21.62 -3.45
N SER A 220 23.46 21.35 -3.76
CA SER A 220 24.32 22.28 -4.51
C SER A 220 24.04 22.26 -6.02
N THR A 221 23.24 21.31 -6.49
CA THR A 221 22.78 21.19 -7.87
C THR A 221 21.26 21.16 -7.89
N GLU A 222 20.65 21.65 -8.98
CA GLU A 222 19.20 21.57 -9.15
C GLU A 222 18.75 20.10 -9.16
N ILE A 223 17.62 19.82 -8.50
CA ILE A 223 16.95 18.52 -8.50
C ILE A 223 15.58 18.63 -9.18
N GLU A 224 15.05 17.52 -9.65
CA GLU A 224 13.78 17.50 -10.37
C GLU A 224 12.60 17.34 -9.40
N ILE A 225 11.61 18.23 -9.46
CA ILE A 225 10.35 18.13 -8.72
C ILE A 225 9.20 18.16 -9.74
N LEU A 226 8.44 17.08 -9.82
CA LEU A 226 7.31 16.94 -10.74
C LEU A 226 5.99 16.83 -9.98
N ASN A 227 4.99 17.58 -10.45
CA ASN A 227 3.64 17.45 -9.96
C ASN A 227 2.92 16.32 -10.72
N ILE A 228 2.46 15.29 -10.02
CA ILE A 228 1.80 14.13 -10.65
C ILE A 228 0.44 14.49 -11.26
N ASN A 229 -0.13 15.66 -10.96
CA ASN A 229 -1.32 16.16 -11.64
C ASN A 229 -1.02 16.59 -13.09
N ASP A 230 0.22 16.94 -13.40
CA ASP A 230 0.63 17.39 -14.75
C ASP A 230 0.91 16.21 -15.70
N VAL A 231 0.96 14.98 -15.18
CA VAL A 231 1.14 13.76 -15.98
C VAL A 231 -0.18 13.42 -16.70
N ASP A 232 -0.13 13.15 -18.01
CA ASP A 232 -1.29 12.62 -18.72
C ASP A 232 -1.61 11.19 -18.25
N ILE A 233 -2.60 11.06 -17.38
CA ILE A 233 -3.11 9.78 -16.89
C ILE A 233 -4.62 9.76 -17.13
N LYS A 234 -5.06 8.95 -18.10
CA LYS A 234 -6.48 8.90 -18.49
C LYS A 234 -7.35 8.15 -17.49
N GLY A 235 -6.81 7.45 -16.50
CA GLY A 235 -7.59 6.78 -15.47
C GLY A 235 -6.79 5.73 -14.69
N GLY A 236 -7.43 5.16 -13.66
CA GLY A 236 -6.85 4.08 -12.85
C GLY A 236 -6.85 2.71 -13.54
N CYS A 237 -6.16 1.75 -12.93
CA CYS A 237 -6.11 0.37 -13.43
C CYS A 237 -7.51 -0.24 -13.57
N ILE A 238 -7.82 -0.78 -14.75
CA ILE A 238 -9.12 -1.40 -15.06
C ILE A 238 -9.17 -2.90 -14.81
N SER A 239 -8.08 -3.49 -14.31
CA SER A 239 -8.00 -4.93 -13.98
C SER A 239 -8.20 -5.88 -15.17
N CYS A 240 -7.72 -5.52 -16.35
CA CYS A 240 -7.85 -6.36 -17.54
C CYS A 240 -7.00 -7.64 -17.49
N LEU A 241 -6.04 -7.73 -16.54
CA LEU A 241 -5.07 -8.83 -16.37
C LEU A 241 -4.11 -9.04 -17.56
N GLN A 242 -4.16 -8.21 -18.60
CA GLN A 242 -3.34 -8.37 -19.80
C GLN A 242 -1.85 -8.21 -19.51
N CYS A 243 -1.48 -7.30 -18.61
CA CYS A 243 -0.09 -7.07 -18.26
C CYS A 243 0.55 -8.24 -17.49
N GLY A 244 -0.23 -9.22 -17.00
CA GLY A 244 0.33 -10.43 -16.40
C GLY A 244 1.04 -11.35 -17.41
N TYR A 245 0.76 -11.21 -18.71
CA TYR A 245 1.41 -12.05 -19.73
C TYR A 245 2.79 -11.56 -20.13
N ASP A 246 2.96 -10.25 -20.32
CA ASP A 246 4.16 -9.66 -20.92
C ASP A 246 4.48 -8.23 -20.42
N HIS A 247 3.91 -7.84 -19.27
CA HIS A 247 3.98 -6.49 -18.71
C HIS A 247 3.49 -5.37 -19.65
N LYS A 248 2.62 -5.67 -20.63
CA LYS A 248 2.02 -4.62 -21.46
C LYS A 248 0.69 -4.14 -20.89
N CYS A 249 0.67 -2.89 -20.42
CA CYS A 249 -0.53 -2.24 -19.94
C CYS A 249 -1.52 -1.96 -21.08
N SER A 250 -2.82 -2.11 -20.82
CA SER A 250 -3.88 -1.72 -21.78
C SER A 250 -3.91 -0.22 -22.11
N TYR A 251 -3.16 0.59 -21.36
CA TYR A 251 -3.02 2.03 -21.56
C TYR A 251 -1.81 2.43 -22.42
N ILE A 252 -0.96 1.49 -22.86
CA ILE A 252 0.16 1.80 -23.75
C ILE A 252 -0.34 2.54 -25.00
N GLY A 253 0.32 3.66 -25.33
CA GLY A 253 -0.04 4.53 -26.45
C GLY A 253 -1.37 5.27 -26.29
N LYS A 254 -2.02 5.19 -25.11
CA LYS A 254 -3.29 5.87 -24.83
C LYS A 254 -3.10 7.09 -23.95
N ASP A 255 -2.14 7.11 -23.04
CA ASP A 255 -1.79 8.26 -22.21
C ASP A 255 -0.27 8.26 -21.96
N GLY A 256 0.24 9.30 -21.30
CA GLY A 256 1.69 9.48 -21.10
C GLY A 256 2.28 8.81 -19.84
N PHE A 257 1.50 7.99 -19.13
CA PHE A 257 1.94 7.48 -17.82
C PHE A 257 3.09 6.47 -17.92
N ILE A 258 3.06 5.57 -18.91
CA ILE A 258 4.08 4.52 -19.04
C ILE A 258 5.42 5.15 -19.40
N GLU A 259 5.43 6.08 -20.36
CA GLU A 259 6.63 6.82 -20.74
C GLU A 259 7.17 7.66 -19.58
N PHE A 260 6.29 8.31 -18.81
CA PHE A 260 6.66 9.01 -17.58
C PHE A 260 7.33 8.07 -16.57
N TRP A 261 6.73 6.92 -16.30
CA TRP A 261 7.25 5.98 -15.31
C TRP A 261 8.59 5.38 -15.73
N GLU A 262 8.70 4.88 -16.97
CA GLU A 262 9.89 4.21 -17.47
C GLU A 262 11.06 5.18 -17.68
N ASN A 263 10.81 6.33 -18.30
CA ASN A 263 11.89 7.23 -18.72
C ASN A 263 12.30 8.21 -17.62
N ILE A 264 11.41 8.52 -16.67
CA ILE A 264 11.66 9.53 -15.64
C ILE A 264 11.81 8.88 -14.27
N VAL A 265 10.81 8.11 -13.83
CA VAL A 265 10.79 7.56 -12.46
C VAL A 265 11.81 6.45 -12.29
N MET A 266 11.79 5.44 -13.17
CA MET A 266 12.69 4.29 -13.09
C MET A 266 14.17 4.66 -13.33
N THR A 267 14.45 5.77 -14.03
CA THR A 267 15.81 6.24 -14.32
C THR A 267 16.43 7.10 -13.21
N SER A 268 15.69 7.48 -12.18
CA SER A 268 16.23 8.21 -11.02
C SER A 268 17.14 7.34 -10.15
N ASP A 269 18.13 7.90 -9.45
CA ASP A 269 18.92 7.16 -8.45
C ASP A 269 18.27 7.26 -7.05
N ILE A 270 17.69 8.42 -6.77
CA ILE A 270 17.07 8.78 -5.50
C ILE A 270 15.65 9.29 -5.78
N LEU A 271 14.66 8.75 -5.07
CA LEU A 271 13.24 8.99 -5.35
C LEU A 271 12.45 9.34 -4.10
N ILE A 272 11.84 10.52 -4.07
CA ILE A 272 11.01 10.98 -2.97
C ILE A 272 9.55 11.04 -3.44
N PHE A 273 8.66 10.44 -2.65
CA PHE A 273 7.22 10.60 -2.82
C PHE A 273 6.69 11.60 -1.79
N ALA A 274 6.13 12.70 -2.26
CA ALA A 274 5.64 13.77 -1.42
C ALA A 274 4.13 13.90 -1.53
N GLY A 275 3.43 14.08 -0.42
CA GLY A 275 1.97 14.19 -0.50
C GLY A 275 1.29 14.78 0.72
N VAL A 276 0.06 15.23 0.50
CA VAL A 276 -0.81 15.75 1.56
C VAL A 276 -1.77 14.64 2.00
N ILE A 277 -1.89 14.43 3.31
CA ILE A 277 -2.92 13.57 3.89
C ILE A 277 -4.30 14.17 3.57
N LYS A 278 -5.12 13.44 2.80
CA LYS A 278 -6.47 13.88 2.41
C LYS A 278 -7.54 13.37 3.37
N ASP A 279 -7.57 12.06 3.54
CA ASP A 279 -8.38 11.35 4.52
C ASP A 279 -7.44 10.58 5.47
N ARG A 280 -7.41 9.25 5.38
CA ARG A 280 -6.46 8.37 6.06
C ARG A 280 -5.43 7.77 5.09
N TYR A 281 -5.24 8.44 3.95
CA TYR A 281 -4.27 8.14 2.91
C TYR A 281 -3.83 9.43 2.20
N LEU A 282 -2.94 9.29 1.22
CA LEU A 282 -2.68 10.32 0.21
C LEU A 282 -3.88 10.48 -0.74
N SER A 283 -3.78 11.41 -1.70
CA SER A 283 -4.84 11.61 -2.69
C SER A 283 -5.12 10.38 -3.56
N SER A 284 -6.33 10.35 -4.12
CA SER A 284 -6.73 9.39 -5.15
C SER A 284 -5.85 9.48 -6.40
N ARG A 285 -5.22 10.64 -6.64
CA ARG A 285 -4.22 10.83 -7.69
C ARG A 285 -2.93 10.05 -7.42
N TRP A 286 -2.40 10.14 -6.20
CA TRP A 286 -1.31 9.29 -5.75
C TRP A 286 -1.65 7.81 -5.89
N LYS A 287 -2.85 7.43 -5.45
CA LYS A 287 -3.31 6.05 -5.59
C LYS A 287 -3.40 5.61 -7.05
N MET A 288 -3.82 6.51 -7.94
CA MET A 288 -3.89 6.25 -9.38
C MET A 288 -2.50 6.01 -9.97
N ALA A 289 -1.51 6.83 -9.63
CA ALA A 289 -0.13 6.64 -10.07
C ALA A 289 0.42 5.27 -9.60
N LEU A 290 0.24 4.92 -8.33
CA LEU A 290 0.70 3.64 -7.79
C LEU A 290 -0.02 2.44 -8.43
N ASP A 291 -1.33 2.52 -8.63
CA ASP A 291 -2.10 1.47 -9.32
C ASP A 291 -1.72 1.33 -10.79
N ARG A 292 -1.32 2.43 -11.43
CA ARG A 292 -0.88 2.43 -12.82
C ARG A 292 0.55 1.93 -12.97
N ALA A 293 1.42 2.14 -11.97
CA ALA A 293 2.77 1.58 -11.91
C ALA A 293 2.78 0.04 -11.76
N PHE A 294 1.68 -0.54 -11.27
CA PHE A 294 1.51 -1.99 -11.12
C PHE A 294 1.37 -2.76 -12.46
N TYR A 295 1.59 -2.14 -13.62
CA TYR A 295 1.58 -2.86 -14.90
C TYR A 295 2.74 -3.87 -15.02
N MET A 296 3.82 -3.65 -14.27
CA MET A 296 4.92 -4.60 -14.05
C MET A 296 4.59 -5.63 -12.94
N THR A 297 3.32 -5.66 -12.53
CA THR A 297 2.72 -6.66 -11.62
C THR A 297 3.55 -6.84 -10.34
N HIS A 298 3.95 -8.06 -10.01
CA HIS A 298 4.67 -8.37 -8.77
C HIS A 298 6.20 -8.34 -8.97
N THR A 299 6.67 -7.69 -10.03
CA THR A 299 8.11 -7.45 -10.27
C THR A 299 8.49 -6.03 -9.83
N PRO A 300 9.64 -5.87 -9.17
CA PRO A 300 10.08 -4.55 -8.71
C PRO A 300 10.57 -3.69 -9.89
N THR A 301 10.15 -2.43 -9.93
CA THR A 301 10.57 -1.43 -10.93
C THR A 301 11.53 -0.39 -10.38
N LEU A 302 11.64 -0.31 -9.04
CA LEU A 302 12.38 0.75 -8.36
C LEU A 302 13.64 0.25 -7.64
N ILE A 303 14.21 -0.88 -8.05
CA ILE A 303 15.29 -1.62 -7.38
C ILE A 303 16.50 -0.74 -7.03
N GLY A 304 17.04 -0.91 -5.83
CA GLY A 304 18.32 -0.35 -5.41
C GLY A 304 18.31 1.15 -5.10
N LYS A 305 17.15 1.80 -5.16
CA LYS A 305 17.03 3.25 -4.96
C LYS A 305 17.06 3.62 -3.49
N GLN A 306 17.55 4.83 -3.21
CA GLN A 306 17.29 5.49 -1.93
C GLN A 306 15.97 6.23 -2.03
N MET A 307 15.03 5.89 -1.15
CA MET A 307 13.67 6.38 -1.19
C MET A 307 13.25 6.99 0.13
N GLY A 308 12.27 7.88 0.09
CA GLY A 308 11.61 8.37 1.29
C GLY A 308 10.42 9.24 0.97
N TYR A 309 9.85 9.83 2.01
CA TYR A 309 8.62 10.59 1.89
C TYR A 309 8.71 11.97 2.54
N ILE A 310 7.99 12.93 1.97
CA ILE A 310 7.73 14.25 2.58
C ILE A 310 6.21 14.41 2.67
N ILE A 311 5.67 14.38 3.88
CA ILE A 311 4.23 14.26 4.12
C ILE A 311 3.70 15.46 4.88
N SER A 312 2.71 16.16 4.31
CA SER A 312 1.98 17.18 5.05
C SER A 312 0.68 16.61 5.64
N GLY A 313 0.51 16.74 6.96
CA GLY A 313 -0.67 16.27 7.69
C GLY A 313 -0.40 15.21 8.77
N PRO A 314 -1.46 14.69 9.42
CA PRO A 314 -1.37 13.92 10.66
C PRO A 314 -0.94 12.45 10.46
N LEU A 315 0.29 12.21 9.98
CA LEU A 315 0.77 10.88 9.62
C LEU A 315 0.88 9.91 10.80
N SER A 316 1.33 10.38 11.97
CA SER A 316 1.53 9.54 13.16
C SER A 316 0.22 8.95 13.69
N GLN A 317 -0.92 9.58 13.38
CA GLN A 317 -2.26 9.09 13.70
C GLN A 317 -2.74 8.01 12.71
N ILE A 318 -1.93 7.68 11.69
CA ILE A 318 -2.23 6.71 10.63
C ILE A 318 -1.05 5.71 10.50
N PRO A 319 -0.73 4.93 11.54
CA PRO A 319 0.39 3.97 11.50
C PRO A 319 0.27 2.97 10.33
N ASN A 320 -0.97 2.63 9.95
CA ASN A 320 -1.30 1.81 8.80
C ASN A 320 -0.68 2.34 7.49
N LEU A 321 -0.60 3.66 7.30
CA LEU A 321 -0.01 4.29 6.12
C LEU A 321 1.52 4.18 6.12
N THR A 322 2.14 4.36 7.30
CA THR A 322 3.59 4.19 7.46
C THR A 322 4.02 2.75 7.16
N GLU A 323 3.23 1.75 7.56
CA GLU A 323 3.47 0.35 7.20
C GLU A 323 3.38 0.12 5.69
N MET A 324 2.38 0.72 5.02
CA MET A 324 2.26 0.64 3.56
C MET A 324 3.46 1.28 2.85
N PHE A 325 3.94 2.43 3.33
CA PHE A 325 5.14 3.10 2.79
C PHE A 325 6.39 2.23 2.92
N GLN A 326 6.66 1.69 4.11
CA GLN A 326 7.80 0.81 4.37
C GLN A 326 7.71 -0.48 3.53
N GLY A 327 6.54 -1.13 3.55
CA GLY A 327 6.30 -2.36 2.80
C GLY A 327 6.44 -2.17 1.29
N HIS A 328 5.91 -1.08 0.74
CA HIS A 328 6.01 -0.79 -0.69
C HIS A 328 7.46 -0.66 -1.13
N ILE A 329 8.28 0.15 -0.43
CA ILE A 329 9.69 0.35 -0.77
C ILE A 329 10.50 -0.94 -0.59
N GLU A 330 10.26 -1.71 0.48
CA GLU A 330 10.93 -2.99 0.71
C GLU A 330 10.67 -3.99 -0.41
N LEU A 331 9.43 -4.08 -0.90
CA LEU A 331 9.07 -4.97 -2.02
C LEU A 331 9.68 -4.54 -3.35
N GLN A 332 10.07 -3.27 -3.48
CA GLN A 332 10.83 -2.80 -4.63
C GLN A 332 12.32 -3.19 -4.57
N GLY A 333 12.81 -3.72 -3.44
CA GLY A 333 14.24 -3.96 -3.23
C GLY A 333 15.02 -2.66 -3.02
N SER A 334 14.40 -1.69 -2.36
CA SER A 334 14.93 -0.34 -2.15
C SER A 334 14.99 0.04 -0.69
N ASN A 335 15.70 1.13 -0.39
CA ASN A 335 15.92 1.57 0.97
C ASN A 335 15.00 2.73 1.34
N LEU A 336 14.17 2.56 2.37
CA LEU A 336 13.46 3.68 2.99
C LEU A 336 14.43 4.40 3.95
N VAL A 337 14.83 5.61 3.59
CA VAL A 337 15.77 6.44 4.35
C VAL A 337 15.08 7.17 5.49
N ASP A 338 13.96 7.84 5.22
CA ASP A 338 13.12 8.50 6.23
C ASP A 338 11.76 8.94 5.66
N ILE A 339 10.88 9.37 6.57
CA ILE A 339 9.63 10.07 6.29
C ILE A 339 9.62 11.38 7.07
N ILE A 340 9.73 12.51 6.38
CA ILE A 340 9.69 13.84 7.00
C ILE A 340 8.26 14.38 6.96
N THR A 341 7.79 14.96 8.05
CA THR A 341 6.42 15.50 8.15
C THR A 341 6.36 16.83 8.88
N ASP A 342 5.35 17.65 8.55
CA ASP A 342 5.02 18.90 9.25
C ASP A 342 4.08 18.71 10.47
N GLU A 343 3.74 17.46 10.81
CA GLU A 343 2.84 17.17 11.93
C GLU A 343 3.37 17.69 13.27
N PHE A 344 4.69 17.66 13.47
CA PHE A 344 5.36 18.02 14.72
C PHE A 344 6.51 19.01 14.52
N GLY A 345 6.97 19.58 15.64
CA GLY A 345 8.13 20.46 15.68
C GLY A 345 7.91 21.87 15.17
N THR A 346 8.94 22.70 15.24
CA THR A 346 8.97 24.07 14.69
C THR A 346 9.43 24.07 13.23
N SER A 347 9.29 25.22 12.56
CA SER A 347 9.85 25.41 11.22
C SER A 347 11.35 25.09 11.17
N GLU A 348 12.11 25.52 12.17
CA GLU A 348 13.56 25.34 12.25
C GLU A 348 13.93 23.85 12.42
N GLU A 349 13.14 23.10 13.17
CA GLU A 349 13.33 21.66 13.32
C GLU A 349 13.02 20.92 12.01
N ILE A 350 11.94 21.28 11.32
CA ILE A 350 11.58 20.72 10.01
C ILE A 350 12.67 21.05 8.97
N ASP A 351 13.20 22.28 8.97
CA ASP A 351 14.33 22.68 8.12
C ASP A 351 15.54 21.77 8.31
N ALA A 352 15.89 21.49 9.57
CA ALA A 352 17.02 20.62 9.91
C ALA A 352 16.78 19.17 9.48
N LEU A 353 15.55 18.66 9.67
CA LEU A 353 15.16 17.32 9.26
C LEU A 353 15.20 17.15 7.74
N LEU A 354 14.67 18.11 6.97
CA LEU A 354 14.72 18.08 5.50
C LEU A 354 16.16 18.11 4.98
N HIS A 355 17.02 18.94 5.60
CA HIS A 355 18.43 19.02 5.21
C HIS A 355 19.20 17.74 5.53
N ASP A 356 19.02 17.16 6.73
CA ASP A 356 19.66 15.89 7.07
C ASP A 356 19.13 14.72 6.25
N PHE A 357 17.84 14.74 5.92
CA PHE A 357 17.22 13.76 5.02
C PHE A 357 17.88 13.77 3.63
N ALA A 358 18.06 14.96 3.03
CA ALA A 358 18.81 15.14 1.79
C ALA A 358 20.24 14.56 1.88
N ARG A 359 20.94 14.84 2.99
CA ARG A 359 22.30 14.36 3.24
C ARG A 359 22.35 12.83 3.31
N ARG A 360 21.43 12.20 4.06
CA ARG A 360 21.35 10.74 4.21
C ARG A 360 21.02 10.03 2.91
N LEU A 361 20.09 10.57 2.10
CA LEU A 361 19.75 10.01 0.80
C LEU A 361 20.99 9.90 -0.10
N VAL A 362 21.77 10.97 -0.23
CA VAL A 362 23.01 10.95 -1.03
C VAL A 362 24.07 10.04 -0.40
N THR A 363 24.24 10.10 0.92
CA THR A 363 25.23 9.27 1.64
C THR A 363 24.98 7.78 1.39
N PHE A 364 23.74 7.32 1.56
CA PHE A 364 23.38 5.93 1.34
C PHE A 364 23.39 5.55 -0.13
N SER A 365 23.05 6.47 -1.03
CA SER A 365 23.14 6.22 -2.47
C SER A 365 24.59 6.02 -2.95
N LYS A 366 25.57 6.65 -2.30
CA LYS A 366 27.00 6.44 -2.60
C LYS A 366 27.55 5.15 -2.04
N ALA A 367 26.98 4.69 -0.93
CA ALA A 367 27.38 3.46 -0.25
C ALA A 367 26.65 2.22 -0.80
N ASP A 368 25.79 2.37 -1.81
CA ASP A 368 24.87 1.35 -2.31
C ASP A 368 24.12 0.65 -1.15
N TYR A 369 23.76 1.43 -0.13
CA TYR A 369 23.23 0.90 1.12
C TYR A 369 21.75 0.56 0.99
N ILE A 370 21.41 -0.70 1.25
CA ILE A 370 20.03 -1.15 1.40
C ILE A 370 19.86 -1.78 2.78
N LYS A 371 18.93 -1.24 3.58
CA LYS A 371 18.59 -1.80 4.88
C LYS A 371 18.00 -3.21 4.73
N PRO A 372 18.29 -4.15 5.66
CA PRO A 372 17.62 -5.45 5.68
C PRO A 372 16.09 -5.31 5.75
N LEU A 373 15.39 -6.22 5.07
CA LEU A 373 13.93 -6.26 5.05
C LEU A 373 13.37 -6.45 6.46
N THR A 374 12.25 -5.79 6.73
CA THR A 374 11.47 -6.05 7.95
C THR A 374 10.49 -7.20 7.71
N PHE A 375 9.64 -7.49 8.70
CA PHE A 375 8.53 -8.44 8.53
C PHE A 375 7.66 -8.08 7.31
N LEU A 376 7.50 -6.77 7.04
CA LEU A 376 6.68 -6.23 5.98
C LEU A 376 7.15 -6.69 4.59
N GLY A 377 8.44 -6.56 4.29
CA GLY A 377 9.05 -7.02 3.05
C GLY A 377 9.22 -8.54 3.00
N GLU A 378 9.70 -9.16 4.08
CA GLU A 378 9.90 -10.62 4.15
C GLU A 378 8.59 -11.39 3.95
N GLY A 379 7.53 -10.97 4.65
CA GLY A 379 6.21 -11.57 4.56
C GLY A 379 5.58 -11.36 3.19
N GLY A 380 5.58 -10.11 2.70
CA GLY A 380 5.03 -9.77 1.39
C GLY A 380 5.70 -10.52 0.24
N ARG A 381 7.05 -10.57 0.24
CA ARG A 381 7.82 -11.28 -0.78
C ARG A 381 7.53 -12.78 -0.80
N LYS A 382 7.37 -13.41 0.36
CA LYS A 382 7.03 -14.85 0.45
C LYS A 382 5.63 -15.14 -0.08
N ILE A 383 4.64 -14.30 0.25
CA ILE A 383 3.28 -14.43 -0.28
C ILE A 383 3.30 -14.35 -1.81
N PHE A 384 3.96 -13.35 -2.40
CA PHE A 384 4.07 -13.25 -3.86
C PHE A 384 4.83 -14.42 -4.48
N ARG A 385 6.00 -14.79 -3.93
CA ARG A 385 6.78 -15.92 -4.42
C ARG A 385 5.96 -17.21 -4.47
N ASP A 386 5.26 -17.53 -3.39
CA ASP A 386 4.49 -18.77 -3.28
C ASP A 386 3.25 -18.74 -4.17
N ASP A 387 2.59 -17.58 -4.30
CA ASP A 387 1.38 -17.41 -5.13
C ASP A 387 1.68 -17.46 -6.64
N ILE A 388 2.74 -16.78 -7.09
CA ILE A 388 3.21 -16.78 -8.48
C ILE A 388 3.80 -18.14 -8.85
N TYR A 389 4.51 -18.81 -7.95
CA TYR A 389 4.91 -20.20 -8.20
C TYR A 389 3.69 -21.12 -8.23
N GLY A 390 2.67 -20.87 -7.40
CA GLY A 390 1.50 -21.72 -7.27
C GLY A 390 0.35 -21.32 -8.20
N ARG A 391 -0.73 -20.89 -7.57
CA ARG A 391 -2.08 -20.86 -8.15
C ARG A 391 -2.31 -19.79 -9.20
N ASN A 392 -1.54 -18.71 -9.20
CA ASN A 392 -1.74 -17.60 -10.14
C ASN A 392 -0.66 -17.53 -11.23
N ARG A 393 0.24 -18.52 -11.30
CA ARG A 393 1.30 -18.61 -12.32
C ARG A 393 0.79 -18.37 -13.73
N PHE A 394 -0.31 -19.04 -14.09
CA PHE A 394 -0.88 -18.98 -15.45
C PHE A 394 -1.46 -17.60 -15.82
N VAL A 395 -1.76 -16.76 -14.82
CA VAL A 395 -2.22 -15.38 -15.01
C VAL A 395 -1.03 -14.42 -15.13
N PHE A 396 0.08 -14.74 -14.44
CA PHE A 396 1.25 -13.89 -14.25
C PHE A 396 2.51 -14.58 -14.78
N MET A 397 2.51 -14.88 -16.08
CA MET A 397 3.64 -15.53 -16.75
C MET A 397 4.89 -14.65 -16.78
N ALA A 398 4.73 -13.34 -16.98
CA ALA A 398 5.85 -12.40 -16.97
C ALA A 398 6.53 -12.34 -15.59
N ASP A 399 5.74 -12.35 -14.51
CA ASP A 399 6.23 -12.45 -13.14
C ASP A 399 7.00 -13.76 -12.92
N HIS A 400 6.44 -14.89 -13.38
CA HIS A 400 7.07 -16.19 -13.25
C HIS A 400 8.46 -16.22 -13.92
N GLU A 401 8.54 -15.78 -15.17
CA GLU A 401 9.82 -15.69 -15.91
C GLU A 401 10.82 -14.77 -15.20
N TYR A 402 10.36 -13.64 -14.68
CA TYR A 402 11.21 -12.74 -13.89
C TYR A 402 11.73 -13.44 -12.63
N TYR A 403 10.87 -14.15 -11.90
CA TYR A 403 11.18 -14.77 -10.62
C TYR A 403 12.19 -15.92 -10.79
N GLU A 404 12.09 -16.69 -11.88
CA GLU A 404 13.10 -17.70 -12.25
C GLU A 404 14.45 -17.04 -12.58
N LYS A 405 14.45 -16.01 -13.44
CA LYS A 405 15.68 -15.36 -13.90
C LYS A 405 16.45 -14.63 -12.80
N HIS A 406 15.76 -14.10 -11.79
CA HIS A 406 16.35 -13.28 -10.73
C HIS A 406 16.43 -14.00 -9.38
N GLY A 407 16.29 -15.33 -9.35
CA GLY A 407 16.53 -16.14 -8.14
C GLY A 407 15.53 -15.91 -7.01
N PHE A 408 14.31 -15.43 -7.30
CA PHE A 408 13.28 -15.29 -6.26
C PHE A 408 12.87 -16.65 -5.69
N TYR A 409 12.81 -17.67 -6.53
CA TYR A 409 12.54 -19.04 -6.10
C TYR A 409 13.72 -19.70 -5.38
N ASP A 410 14.94 -19.17 -5.47
CA ASP A 410 16.10 -19.71 -4.72
C ASP A 410 15.93 -19.50 -3.21
N THR A 411 15.10 -18.53 -2.82
CA THR A 411 14.77 -18.26 -1.41
C THR A 411 13.80 -19.27 -0.79
N PHE A 412 13.32 -20.25 -1.56
CA PHE A 412 12.50 -21.33 -1.02
C PHE A 412 13.28 -22.13 0.03
N PRO A 413 12.69 -22.48 1.19
CA PRO A 413 13.38 -23.26 2.21
C PRO A 413 13.93 -24.59 1.68
N GLN A 414 13.22 -25.22 0.74
CA GLN A 414 13.65 -26.44 0.08
C GLN A 414 14.80 -26.25 -0.94
N ASN A 415 15.29 -25.03 -1.15
CA ASN A 415 16.44 -24.73 -2.00
C ASN A 415 17.67 -24.30 -1.17
N ASP A 416 17.55 -24.12 0.15
CA ASP A 416 18.66 -23.77 1.03
C ASP A 416 19.52 -25.02 1.35
N GLU A 417 20.51 -25.28 0.48
CA GLU A 417 21.47 -26.39 0.62
C GLU A 417 22.27 -26.35 1.92
N ARG A 418 22.54 -25.15 2.46
CA ARG A 418 23.24 -25.01 3.74
C ARG A 418 22.35 -25.48 4.88
N ALA A 419 21.10 -25.04 4.91
CA ALA A 419 20.13 -25.46 5.93
C ALA A 419 19.84 -26.97 5.83
N LYS A 420 19.71 -27.52 4.62
CA LYS A 420 19.53 -28.97 4.41
C LYS A 420 20.67 -29.78 5.04
N LYS A 421 21.92 -29.49 4.65
CA LYS A 421 23.12 -30.18 5.17
C LYS A 421 23.24 -30.05 6.69
N LEU A 422 22.91 -28.88 7.22
CA LEU A 422 22.91 -28.65 8.68
C LEU A 422 21.85 -29.52 9.37
N ASN A 423 20.63 -29.56 8.84
CA ASN A 423 19.53 -30.33 9.39
C ASN A 423 19.79 -31.85 9.31
N GLU A 424 20.30 -32.35 8.18
CA GLU A 424 20.69 -33.75 8.00
C GLU A 424 21.73 -34.20 9.03
N LYS A 425 22.69 -33.33 9.37
CA LYS A 425 23.71 -33.60 10.38
C LYS A 425 23.16 -33.48 11.81
N LEU A 426 22.43 -32.42 12.12
CA LEU A 426 22.09 -32.07 13.50
C LEU A 426 20.84 -32.77 14.03
N ILE A 427 19.82 -33.01 13.20
CA ILE A 427 18.56 -33.63 13.64
C ILE A 427 18.81 -35.03 14.24
N PRO A 428 19.60 -35.93 13.62
CA PRO A 428 19.89 -37.23 14.22
C PRO A 428 20.64 -37.12 15.55
N LEU A 429 21.58 -36.18 15.67
CA LEU A 429 22.37 -35.97 16.89
C LEU A 429 21.49 -35.48 18.05
N ILE A 430 20.58 -34.53 17.79
CA ILE A 430 19.67 -33.98 18.81
C ILE A 430 18.62 -35.01 19.25
N LYS A 431 18.32 -36.02 18.43
CA LYS A 431 17.46 -37.14 18.82
C LYS A 431 18.12 -38.11 19.82
N ILE A 432 19.44 -38.04 20.02
CA ILE A 432 20.15 -38.87 21.01
C ILE A 432 20.13 -38.16 22.37
N ASP A 433 19.39 -38.69 23.35
CA ASP A 433 19.20 -38.07 24.67
C ASP A 433 20.52 -37.68 25.36
N LYS A 434 21.52 -38.56 25.33
CA LYS A 434 22.84 -38.30 25.94
C LYS A 434 23.57 -37.12 25.29
N VAL A 435 23.38 -36.91 23.98
CA VAL A 435 23.98 -35.78 23.24
C VAL A 435 23.19 -34.51 23.53
N ARG A 436 21.86 -34.55 23.37
CA ARG A 436 20.97 -33.42 23.63
C ARG A 436 21.12 -32.88 25.05
N ASN A 437 21.22 -33.77 26.05
CA ASN A 437 21.31 -33.38 27.45
C ASN A 437 22.70 -32.85 27.85
N LYS A 438 23.75 -33.12 27.06
CA LYS A 438 25.12 -32.61 27.30
C LYS A 438 25.48 -31.40 26.44
N MET A 439 24.71 -31.11 25.39
CA MET A 439 24.99 -30.03 24.46
C MET A 439 24.52 -28.69 25.03
N ASN A 440 25.44 -27.74 25.17
CA ASN A 440 25.08 -26.36 25.47
C ASN A 440 24.63 -25.66 24.19
N MET A 441 23.34 -25.81 23.84
CA MET A 441 22.77 -25.25 22.61
C MET A 441 23.00 -23.73 22.48
N LYS A 442 23.07 -22.99 23.58
CA LYS A 442 23.35 -21.54 23.54
C LYS A 442 24.76 -21.27 23.00
N GLN A 443 25.75 -22.00 23.48
CA GLN A 443 27.14 -21.85 23.00
C GLN A 443 27.30 -22.37 21.57
N GLU A 444 26.71 -23.51 21.23
CA GLU A 444 26.81 -24.05 19.87
C GLU A 444 26.10 -23.16 18.84
N PHE A 445 24.98 -22.53 19.21
CA PHE A 445 24.30 -21.54 18.36
C PHE A 445 25.17 -20.30 18.12
N LEU A 446 25.92 -19.84 19.13
CA LEU A 446 26.81 -18.68 19.02
C LEU A 446 28.12 -18.98 18.29
N ARG A 447 28.54 -20.24 18.23
CA ARG A 447 29.85 -20.65 17.72
C ARG A 447 30.18 -20.13 16.31
N PRO A 448 29.27 -20.13 15.31
CA PRO A 448 29.57 -19.55 14.00
C PRO A 448 29.81 -18.05 14.08
N PHE A 449 29.09 -17.33 14.95
CA PHE A 449 29.23 -15.88 15.13
C PHE A 449 30.55 -15.55 15.85
N LEU A 450 30.93 -16.30 16.88
CA LEU A 450 32.20 -16.12 17.59
C LEU A 450 33.40 -16.25 16.65
N LYS A 451 33.37 -17.18 15.68
CA LYS A 451 34.42 -17.29 14.67
C LYS A 451 34.58 -16.04 13.81
N VAL A 452 33.47 -15.39 13.45
CA VAL A 452 33.49 -14.13 12.71
C VAL A 452 34.00 -13.00 13.60
N LEU A 453 33.65 -12.99 14.89
CA LEU A 453 34.13 -11.97 15.83
C LEU A 453 35.63 -12.12 16.16
N GLU A 454 36.15 -13.34 16.19
CA GLU A 454 37.57 -13.63 16.40
C GLU A 454 38.43 -13.23 15.19
N ASP A 455 37.88 -13.31 13.98
CA ASP A 455 38.55 -12.90 12.75
C ASP A 455 37.57 -12.17 11.81
N PRO A 456 37.33 -10.86 12.03
CA PRO A 456 36.34 -10.10 11.27
C PRO A 456 36.62 -9.95 9.77
N ASN A 457 37.83 -10.34 9.31
CA ASN A 457 38.24 -10.27 7.92
C ASN A 457 38.19 -11.64 7.20
N LYS A 458 37.81 -12.71 7.90
CA LYS A 458 37.48 -14.02 7.33
C LYS A 458 36.00 -14.13 7.01
#